data_AF-H2MEP6-F1
#
_entry.id   AF-H2MEP6-F1
#
_cell.length_a   1.000
_cell.length_b   1.000
_cell.length_c   1.000
_cell.angle_alpha   90.00
_cell.angle_beta   90.00
_cell.angle_gamma   90.00
#
_symmetry.space_group_name_H-M   'P 1'
#
loop_
_entity.id
_entity.type
_entity.pdbx_description
1 polymer ?
#
loop_
_entity_poly.entity_id
_entity_poly.type
_entity_poly.pdbx_seq_one_letter_code
_entity_poly.pdbx_strand_id
1 'polypeptide(L)'
;LVDLLLFPSVYLFLSLVSECDGRVIGRMGQSITLPCKYDIKINGPREMCWGRGPLPSSGCTNQLLATDGHKVIKESRASSRYQLQGRLDEGDVSLTIMNVTEEDTGLYGCKVEIFGCAKRWEHQEEGT
;
A
#
# COMPACT_ATOMS: atom_id res chain seq x y z
N LEU A 1 8.12 46.23 10.08
CA LEU A 1 9.55 46.43 9.79
C LEU A 1 10.28 45.17 10.25
N VAL A 2 10.20 44.06 9.52
CA VAL A 2 10.81 43.86 8.21
C VAL A 2 9.85 43.13 7.28
N ASP A 3 9.44 43.83 6.23
CA ASP A 3 9.06 43.21 4.97
C ASP A 3 10.33 42.67 4.30
N LEU A 4 10.26 41.46 3.76
CA LEU A 4 10.71 41.14 2.41
C LEU A 4 10.12 39.76 2.04
N LEU A 5 9.21 39.81 1.07
CA LEU A 5 8.55 38.70 0.40
C LEU A 5 9.58 37.79 -0.30
N LEU A 6 9.18 36.53 -0.52
CA LEU A 6 9.39 35.66 -1.71
C LEU A 6 9.62 34.19 -1.31
N PHE A 7 8.55 33.38 -1.30
CA PHE A 7 8.44 32.05 -1.95
C PHE A 7 6.99 31.53 -1.78
N PRO A 8 6.11 31.67 -2.79
CA PRO A 8 4.70 31.25 -2.71
C PRO A 8 4.53 29.75 -3.02
N SER A 9 5.41 28.89 -2.50
CA SER A 9 5.48 27.49 -2.97
C SER A 9 5.79 26.46 -1.90
N VAL A 10 5.53 26.73 -0.62
CA VAL A 10 5.40 25.62 0.34
C VAL A 10 3.96 25.17 0.28
N TYR A 11 3.60 24.55 -0.85
CA TYR A 11 2.43 23.70 -0.93
C TYR A 11 2.69 22.57 0.06
N LEU A 12 2.13 22.71 1.26
CA LEU A 12 2.07 21.66 2.24
C LEU A 12 1.17 20.58 1.62
N PHE A 13 1.77 19.69 0.84
CA PHE A 13 1.15 18.44 0.42
C PHE A 13 0.95 17.63 1.70
N LEU A 14 -0.19 17.87 2.37
CA LEU A 14 -0.76 16.91 3.30
C LEU A 14 -1.16 15.73 2.44
N SER A 15 -0.20 14.83 2.19
CA SER A 15 -0.50 13.52 1.65
C SER A 15 -1.42 12.87 2.68
N LEU A 16 -2.72 12.85 2.40
CA LEU A 16 -3.69 12.01 3.10
C LEU A 16 -3.37 10.56 2.71
N VAL A 17 -2.22 10.06 3.15
CA VAL A 17 -1.98 8.64 3.23
C VAL A 17 -2.85 8.21 4.40
N SER A 18 -3.95 7.52 4.10
CA SER A 18 -4.68 6.77 5.11
C SER A 18 -3.76 5.64 5.53
N GLU A 19 -2.81 5.92 6.43
CA GLU A 19 -2.12 4.88 7.17
C GLU A 19 -3.17 4.20 8.03
N CYS A 20 -3.64 3.04 7.57
CA CYS A 20 -4.34 2.09 8.42
C CYS A 20 -3.33 1.58 9.44
N ASP A 21 -3.02 2.39 10.45
CA ASP A 21 -2.09 2.01 11.50
C ASP A 21 -2.74 0.92 12.35
N GLY A 22 -2.11 -0.24 12.37
CA GLY A 22 -2.62 -1.45 12.98
C GLY A 22 -1.50 -2.18 13.68
N ARG A 23 -1.65 -2.37 15.00
CA ARG A 23 -0.68 -3.12 15.80
C ARG A 23 -1.11 -4.59 15.90
N VAL A 24 -0.25 -5.49 15.44
CA VAL A 24 -0.41 -6.93 15.60
C VAL A 24 0.65 -7.43 16.58
N ILE A 25 0.25 -8.18 17.60
CA ILE A 25 1.16 -8.80 18.56
C ILE A 25 1.28 -10.28 18.22
N GLY A 26 2.51 -10.71 17.94
CA GLY A 26 2.84 -12.11 17.67
C GLY A 26 3.55 -12.77 18.85
N ARG A 27 3.41 -14.09 18.95
CA ARG A 27 4.27 -14.92 19.80
C ARG A 27 5.27 -15.67 18.91
N MET A 28 6.52 -15.74 19.33
CA MET A 28 7.56 -16.48 18.62
C MET A 28 7.10 -17.90 18.28
N GLY A 29 7.44 -18.38 17.09
CA GLY A 29 7.02 -19.70 16.60
C GLY A 29 5.64 -19.74 15.95
N GLN A 30 4.78 -18.74 16.19
CA GLN A 30 3.43 -18.70 15.64
C GLN A 30 3.38 -17.98 14.27
N SER A 31 2.23 -18.06 13.61
CA SER A 31 1.96 -17.25 12.42
C SER A 31 1.14 -16.03 12.83
N ILE A 32 1.48 -14.86 12.27
CA ILE A 32 0.69 -13.63 12.43
C ILE A 32 0.17 -13.17 11.08
N THR A 33 -0.94 -12.44 11.08
CA THR A 33 -1.51 -11.84 9.88
C THR A 33 -1.60 -10.33 10.04
N LEU A 34 -0.91 -9.61 9.16
CA LEU A 34 -0.97 -8.16 9.04
C LEU A 34 -2.12 -7.79 8.09
N PRO A 35 -3.15 -7.09 8.56
CA PRO A 35 -4.33 -6.81 7.75
C PRO A 35 -4.00 -5.79 6.65
N CYS A 36 -4.41 -6.09 5.42
CA CYS A 36 -4.46 -5.10 4.35
C CYS A 36 -5.55 -5.51 3.37
N LYS A 37 -6.59 -4.67 3.24
CA LYS A 37 -7.70 -4.90 2.33
C LYS A 37 -8.01 -3.62 1.57
N TYR A 38 -8.47 -3.77 0.34
CA TYR A 38 -8.93 -2.65 -0.48
C TYR A 38 -10.25 -3.00 -1.16
N ASP A 39 -11.01 -1.98 -1.56
CA ASP A 39 -12.25 -2.20 -2.29
C ASP A 39 -11.94 -2.58 -3.75
N ILE A 40 -11.90 -3.88 -4.01
CA ILE A 40 -11.68 -4.43 -5.35
C ILE A 40 -12.87 -4.16 -6.29
N LYS A 41 -14.09 -3.96 -5.77
CA LYS A 41 -15.26 -3.67 -6.62
C LYS A 41 -15.13 -2.29 -7.26
N ILE A 42 -14.54 -1.35 -6.53
CA ILE A 42 -14.28 0.01 -7.03
C ILE A 42 -13.02 0.06 -7.91
N ASN A 43 -11.94 -0.59 -7.45
CA ASN A 43 -10.61 -0.38 -8.06
C ASN A 43 -10.20 -1.47 -9.06
N GLY A 44 -10.94 -2.58 -9.11
CA GLY A 44 -10.58 -3.78 -9.86
C GLY A 44 -9.34 -4.48 -9.30
N PRO A 45 -8.96 -5.64 -9.86
CA PRO A 45 -7.72 -6.34 -9.51
C PRO A 45 -6.51 -5.43 -9.71
N ARG A 46 -5.64 -5.37 -8.71
CA ARG A 46 -4.60 -4.34 -8.66
C ARG A 46 -3.25 -4.85 -8.17
N GLU A 47 -2.19 -4.46 -8.88
CA GLU A 47 -0.83 -4.71 -8.44
C GLU A 47 -0.61 -4.14 -7.03
N MET A 48 0.07 -4.93 -6.21
CA MET A 48 0.38 -4.55 -4.84
C MET A 48 1.67 -5.19 -4.38
N CYS A 49 2.28 -4.59 -3.37
CA CYS A 49 3.46 -5.12 -2.71
C CYS A 49 3.36 -4.99 -1.19
N TRP A 50 4.08 -5.89 -0.51
CA TRP A 50 4.43 -5.76 0.89
C TRP A 50 5.92 -5.49 1.01
N GLY A 51 6.29 -4.59 1.92
CA GLY A 51 7.67 -4.25 2.23
C GLY A 51 7.93 -4.08 3.72
N ARG A 52 9.20 -4.12 4.11
CA ARG A 52 9.63 -3.74 5.47
C ARG A 52 10.05 -2.28 5.52
N GLY A 53 9.62 -1.60 6.59
CA GLY A 53 9.88 -0.20 6.84
C GLY A 53 8.79 0.72 6.27
N PRO A 54 9.05 2.04 6.24
CA PRO A 54 8.10 3.01 5.75
C PRO A 54 7.89 2.85 4.23
N LEU A 55 6.66 3.16 3.78
CA LEU A 55 6.31 3.12 2.36
C LEU A 55 7.01 4.25 1.60
N PRO A 56 7.73 3.95 0.51
CA PRO A 56 8.31 4.96 -0.36
C PRO A 56 7.23 5.61 -1.26
N SER A 57 7.59 6.71 -1.93
CA SER A 57 6.72 7.39 -2.89
C SER A 57 6.27 6.48 -4.04
N SER A 58 7.11 5.54 -4.48
CA SER A 58 6.80 4.53 -5.51
C SER A 58 7.18 3.12 -5.05
N GLY A 59 6.30 2.13 -5.27
CA GLY A 59 6.54 0.73 -4.90
C GLY A 59 6.69 0.48 -3.39
N CYS A 60 7.46 -0.55 -3.02
CA CYS A 60 7.73 -0.94 -1.63
C CYS A 60 9.23 -0.99 -1.35
N THR A 61 9.63 -0.50 -0.17
CA THR A 61 10.98 -0.67 0.37
C THR A 61 11.15 -2.08 0.92
N ASN A 62 12.31 -2.71 0.71
CA ASN A 62 12.62 -4.05 1.22
C ASN A 62 11.47 -5.05 0.96
N GLN A 63 11.12 -5.21 -0.31
CA GLN A 63 9.97 -5.98 -0.74
C GLN A 63 10.01 -7.43 -0.22
N LEU A 64 8.90 -7.86 0.39
CA LEU A 64 8.70 -9.21 0.89
C LEU A 64 7.99 -10.11 -0.13
N LEU A 65 7.00 -9.54 -0.82
CA LEU A 65 6.30 -10.14 -1.95
C LEU A 65 5.52 -9.07 -2.72
N ALA A 66 5.14 -9.40 -3.95
CA ALA A 66 4.24 -8.59 -4.78
C ALA A 66 3.24 -9.49 -5.54
N THR A 67 2.16 -8.87 -6.02
CA THR A 67 1.16 -9.52 -6.88
C THR A 67 0.97 -8.76 -8.19
N ASP A 68 0.52 -9.47 -9.22
CA ASP A 68 0.05 -8.92 -10.49
C ASP A 68 -1.44 -8.51 -10.44
N GLY A 69 -2.01 -8.42 -9.24
CA GLY A 69 -3.45 -8.20 -8.99
C GLY A 69 -4.29 -9.47 -8.92
N HIS A 70 -3.80 -10.62 -9.39
CA HIS A 70 -4.55 -11.88 -9.37
C HIS A 70 -3.82 -12.98 -8.59
N LYS A 71 -2.48 -12.96 -8.60
CA LYS A 71 -1.64 -13.95 -7.93
C LYS A 71 -0.33 -13.34 -7.47
N VAL A 72 0.30 -13.99 -6.50
CA VAL A 72 1.66 -13.65 -6.08
C VAL A 72 2.64 -13.93 -7.22
N ILE A 73 3.46 -12.94 -7.55
CA ILE A 73 4.57 -13.10 -8.50
C ILE A 73 5.65 -13.93 -7.79
N LYS A 74 5.90 -15.15 -8.26
CA LYS A 74 6.75 -16.12 -7.54
C LYS A 74 8.16 -15.58 -7.25
N GLU A 75 8.80 -14.97 -8.23
CA GLU A 75 10.15 -14.41 -8.11
C GLU A 75 10.25 -13.20 -7.17
N SER A 76 9.12 -12.56 -6.86
CA SER A 76 9.09 -11.40 -5.96
C SER A 76 9.17 -11.79 -4.47
N ARG A 77 8.96 -13.08 -4.16
CA ARG A 77 8.78 -13.55 -2.79
C ARG A 77 10.14 -13.79 -2.12
N ALA A 78 10.46 -12.96 -1.14
CA ALA A 78 11.73 -13.02 -0.40
C ALA A 78 11.86 -14.27 0.49
N SER A 79 10.76 -14.85 0.95
CA SER A 79 10.76 -16.06 1.78
C SER A 79 9.46 -16.85 1.63
N SER A 80 9.54 -18.18 1.69
CA SER A 80 8.36 -19.06 1.70
C SER A 80 7.43 -18.83 2.90
N ARG A 81 7.94 -18.24 3.98
CA ARG A 81 7.17 -17.87 5.19
C ARG A 81 6.16 -16.75 4.93
N TYR A 82 6.37 -15.93 3.90
CA TYR A 82 5.48 -14.83 3.55
C TYR A 82 4.36 -15.33 2.61
N GLN A 83 3.12 -15.22 3.06
CA GLN A 83 1.96 -15.74 2.32
C GLN A 83 0.80 -14.75 2.32
N LEU A 84 0.09 -14.69 1.19
CA LEU A 84 -1.24 -14.10 1.11
C LEU A 84 -2.25 -15.24 1.17
N GLN A 85 -2.86 -15.45 2.34
CA GLN A 85 -3.85 -16.51 2.57
C GLN A 85 -5.28 -16.02 2.36
N GLY A 86 -5.48 -14.70 2.32
CA GLY A 86 -6.75 -14.07 1.98
C GLY A 86 -7.13 -14.27 0.51
N ARG A 87 -8.39 -13.93 0.20
CA ARG A 87 -8.94 -13.96 -1.14
C ARG A 87 -8.55 -12.70 -1.91
N LEU A 88 -7.61 -12.83 -2.84
CA LEU A 88 -7.18 -11.73 -3.70
C LEU A 88 -8.33 -11.21 -4.58
N ASP A 89 -9.24 -12.08 -4.99
CA ASP A 89 -10.44 -11.76 -5.76
C ASP A 89 -11.52 -11.03 -4.94
N GLU A 90 -11.35 -10.93 -3.62
CA GLU A 90 -12.16 -10.10 -2.72
C GLU A 90 -11.41 -8.86 -2.21
N GLY A 91 -10.19 -8.62 -2.71
CA GLY A 91 -9.35 -7.50 -2.27
C GLY A 91 -8.66 -7.71 -0.93
N ASP A 92 -8.61 -8.95 -0.42
CA ASP A 92 -7.86 -9.29 0.80
C ASP A 92 -6.42 -9.65 0.48
N VAL A 93 -5.52 -8.70 0.71
CA VAL A 93 -4.09 -8.78 0.44
C VAL A 93 -3.29 -8.82 1.75
N SER A 94 -3.91 -9.31 2.82
CA SER A 94 -3.29 -9.40 4.15
C SER A 94 -2.09 -10.35 4.17
N LEU A 95 -0.96 -9.89 4.73
CA LEU A 95 0.28 -10.66 4.81
C LEU A 95 0.27 -11.57 6.02
N THR A 96 0.37 -12.88 5.79
CA THR A 96 0.67 -13.86 6.84
C THR A 96 2.16 -14.14 6.87
N ILE A 97 2.78 -13.95 8.04
CA ILE A 97 4.17 -14.29 8.31
C ILE A 97 4.18 -15.55 9.17
N MET A 98 4.67 -16.66 8.61
CA MET A 98 4.74 -17.93 9.33
C MET A 98 5.96 -18.01 10.24
N ASN A 99 5.81 -18.67 11.39
CA ASN A 99 6.90 -18.97 12.33
C ASN A 99 7.72 -17.70 12.66
N VAL A 100 7.05 -16.73 13.28
CA VAL A 100 7.66 -15.42 13.55
C VAL A 100 8.80 -15.52 14.56
N THR A 101 9.83 -14.71 14.35
CA THR A 101 10.99 -14.56 15.25
C THR A 101 11.09 -13.11 15.76
N GLU A 102 12.06 -12.83 16.63
CA GLU A 102 12.31 -11.46 17.11
C GLU A 102 12.69 -10.52 15.97
N GLU A 103 13.41 -11.03 14.97
CA GLU A 103 13.81 -10.33 13.75
C GLU A 103 12.64 -9.94 12.85
N ASP A 104 11.45 -10.51 13.08
CA ASP A 104 10.22 -10.12 12.40
C ASP A 104 9.55 -8.91 13.05
N THR A 105 10.07 -8.41 14.17
CA THR A 105 9.60 -7.17 14.80
C THR A 105 9.96 -5.97 13.94
N GLY A 106 8.98 -5.12 13.63
CA GLY A 106 9.22 -3.87 12.92
C GLY A 106 8.00 -3.34 12.21
N LEU A 107 8.22 -2.27 11.44
CA LEU A 107 7.22 -1.65 10.59
C LEU A 107 7.10 -2.42 9.27
N TYR A 108 5.87 -2.59 8.81
CA TYR A 108 5.54 -3.20 7.53
C TYR A 108 4.62 -2.26 6.75
N GLY A 109 4.84 -2.18 5.44
CA GLY A 109 4.03 -1.38 4.54
C GLY A 109 3.32 -2.25 3.50
N CYS A 110 2.04 -2.01 3.32
CA CYS A 110 1.23 -2.55 2.22
C CYS A 110 0.92 -1.43 1.23
N LYS A 111 1.30 -1.58 -0.04
CA LYS A 111 0.96 -0.62 -1.08
C LYS A 111 0.18 -1.30 -2.18
N VAL A 112 -1.04 -0.82 -2.41
CA VAL A 112 -1.88 -1.18 -3.56
C VAL A 112 -1.80 -0.02 -4.55
N GLU A 113 -1.33 -0.29 -5.76
CA GLU A 113 -1.15 0.74 -6.77
C GLU A 113 -2.52 1.15 -7.30
N ILE A 114 -3.21 2.19 -6.86
CA ILE A 114 -4.52 2.54 -7.45
C ILE A 114 -4.31 3.62 -8.53
N PHE A 115 -4.46 3.27 -9.83
CA PHE A 115 -4.48 4.30 -10.90
C PHE A 115 -5.89 4.88 -11.01
N GLY A 116 -6.09 6.12 -10.56
CA GLY A 116 -7.31 6.87 -10.84
C GLY A 116 -7.26 7.54 -12.22
N CYS A 117 -8.33 7.41 -13.02
CA CYS A 117 -8.54 8.33 -14.15
C CYS A 117 -8.99 9.70 -13.62
N ALA A 118 -8.21 10.74 -13.87
CA ALA A 118 -8.69 12.12 -13.75
C ALA A 118 -9.76 12.35 -14.83
N LYS A 119 -11.03 12.42 -14.44
CA LYS A 119 -12.11 12.82 -15.36
C LYS A 119 -12.08 14.34 -15.50
N ARG A 120 -11.73 14.82 -16.69
CA ARG A 120 -11.87 16.23 -17.08
C ARG A 120 -13.26 16.41 -17.70
N TRP A 121 -14.03 17.35 -17.17
CA TRP A 121 -15.28 17.81 -17.77
C TRP A 121 -15.02 19.19 -18.38
N GLU A 122 -15.45 19.41 -19.63
CA GLU A 122 -15.50 20.72 -20.25
C GLU A 122 -16.96 21.02 -20.60
N HIS A 123 -17.47 22.16 -20.14
CA HIS A 123 -18.80 22.66 -20.46
C HIS A 123 -18.68 23.56 -21.69
N GLN A 124 -19.48 23.29 -22.73
CA GLN A 124 -19.59 24.16 -23.89
C GLN A 124 -21.05 24.63 -24.00
N GLU A 125 -21.25 25.93 -23.92
CA GLU A 125 -22.54 26.55 -24.24
C GLU A 125 -22.69 26.62 -25.76
N GLU A 126 -23.81 26.13 -26.29
CA GLU A 126 -24.20 26.43 -27.67
C GLU A 126 -24.66 27.89 -27.72
N GLY A 127 -23.85 28.75 -28.36
CA GLY A 127 -24.23 30.12 -28.67
C GLY A 127 -25.40 30.13 -29.65
N THR A 128 -26.44 30.91 -29.32
CA THR A 128 -27.61 31.16 -30.18
C THR A 128 -27.25 31.95 -31.43
#